data_AF-A0A838S6W2-F1
#
_entry.id   AF-A0A838S6W2-F1
#
_cell.length_a   1.000
_cell.length_b   1.000
_cell.length_c   1.000
_cell.angle_alpha   90.00
_cell.angle_beta   90.00
_cell.angle_gamma   90.00
#
_symmetry.space_group_name_H-M   'P 1'
#
loop_
_entity.id
_entity.type
_entity.pdbx_description
1 polymer ?
#
loop_
_entity_poly.entity_id
_entity_poly.type
_entity_poly.pdbx_seq_one_letter_code
_entity_poly.pdbx_strand_id
1 'polypeptide(L)'
;DGAEPVEEDTDAADLLVVCELEDEVLVVDEHPRYHLAGCGWLESRAVEPLPASEARSLGFTPCARCGPDAELADRSRRSRSG
;
A
#
# COMPACT_ATOMS: atom_id res chain seq x y z
N ASP A 1 -10.28 19.48 -1.12
CA ASP A 1 -10.83 18.17 -1.46
C ASP A 1 -10.00 17.57 -2.59
N GLY A 2 -9.21 16.54 -2.28
CA GLY A 2 -8.37 15.87 -3.27
C GLY A 2 -9.04 14.56 -3.65
N ALA A 3 -9.40 14.40 -4.93
CA ALA A 3 -10.09 13.23 -5.43
C ALA A 3 -9.43 11.92 -4.99
N GLU A 4 -10.24 10.86 -4.85
CA GLU A 4 -9.77 9.50 -4.54
C GLU A 4 -8.68 9.08 -5.55
N PRO A 5 -7.49 8.65 -5.09
CA PRO A 5 -6.47 8.16 -5.99
C PRO A 5 -6.93 6.89 -6.71
N VAL A 6 -6.46 6.77 -7.95
CA VAL A 6 -6.62 5.54 -8.72
C VAL A 6 -5.82 4.41 -8.10
N GLU A 7 -6.22 3.19 -8.43
CA GLU A 7 -5.52 1.97 -8.04
C GLU A 7 -4.16 1.88 -8.74
N GLU A 8 -3.12 1.47 -8.02
CA GLU A 8 -1.85 1.10 -8.62
C GLU A 8 -2.02 -0.19 -9.43
N ASP A 9 -1.54 -0.19 -10.67
CA ASP A 9 -1.51 -1.38 -11.52
C ASP A 9 -0.41 -2.32 -11.02
N THR A 10 -0.78 -3.26 -10.14
CA THR A 10 0.14 -4.20 -9.50
C THR A 10 0.25 -5.47 -10.35
N ASP A 11 1.46 -5.85 -10.73
CA ASP A 11 1.67 -7.13 -11.40
C ASP A 11 1.54 -8.33 -10.45
N ALA A 12 1.37 -9.52 -11.02
CA ALA A 12 1.12 -10.73 -10.25
C ALA A 12 2.30 -11.14 -9.34
N ALA A 13 3.55 -10.82 -9.70
CA ALA A 13 4.71 -11.18 -8.91
C ALA A 13 4.82 -10.28 -7.67
N ASP A 14 4.63 -8.97 -7.85
CA ASP A 14 4.62 -8.01 -6.76
C ASP A 14 3.43 -8.26 -5.82
N LEU A 15 2.25 -8.58 -6.36
CA LEU A 15 1.08 -8.96 -5.56
C LEU A 15 1.36 -10.16 -4.65
N LEU A 16 2.00 -11.21 -5.15
CA LEU A 16 2.34 -12.39 -4.35
C LEU A 16 3.25 -12.02 -3.18
N VAL A 17 4.25 -11.17 -3.42
CA VAL A 17 5.15 -10.69 -2.36
C VAL A 17 4.36 -9.88 -1.32
N VAL A 18 3.59 -8.89 -1.75
CA VAL A 18 2.87 -7.95 -0.86
C VAL A 18 1.82 -8.66 -0.01
N CYS A 19 1.13 -9.66 -0.55
CA CYS A 19 0.16 -10.48 0.19
C CYS A 19 0.77 -11.25 1.38
N GLU A 20 2.09 -11.38 1.43
CA GLU A 20 2.82 -12.05 2.51
C GLU A 20 3.61 -11.08 3.40
N LEU A 21 3.60 -9.77 3.11
CA LEU A 21 4.37 -8.77 3.85
C LEU A 21 3.67 -8.32 5.13
N GLU A 22 4.45 -8.19 6.20
CA GLU A 22 4.06 -7.62 7.49
C GLU A 22 4.42 -6.12 7.59
N ASP A 23 5.02 -5.54 6.55
CA ASP A 23 5.30 -4.11 6.49
C ASP A 23 4.00 -3.29 6.64
N GLU A 24 4.06 -2.27 7.49
CA GLU A 24 2.91 -1.40 7.77
C GLU A 24 2.62 -0.47 6.59
N VAL A 25 1.35 -0.46 6.18
CA VAL A 25 0.74 0.51 5.29
C VAL A 25 -0.33 1.29 6.04
N LEU A 26 -0.79 2.40 5.45
CA LEU A 26 -1.82 3.25 6.03
C LEU A 26 -3.11 3.16 5.24
N VAL A 27 -4.24 2.96 5.91
CA VAL A 27 -5.58 3.04 5.33
C VAL A 27 -6.32 4.26 5.90
N VAL A 28 -7.35 4.71 5.18
CA VAL A 28 -8.27 5.75 5.64
C VAL A 28 -9.66 5.13 5.69
N ASP A 29 -10.40 5.37 6.77
CA ASP A 29 -11.76 4.84 6.93
C ASP A 29 -12.68 5.24 5.77
N GLU A 30 -13.53 4.32 5.33
CA GLU A 30 -14.41 4.45 4.15
C GLU A 30 -13.70 4.65 2.79
N HIS A 31 -12.36 4.56 2.73
CA HIS A 31 -11.59 4.70 1.50
C HIS A 31 -10.93 3.37 1.07
N PRO A 32 -10.92 3.05 -0.24
CA PRO A 32 -10.50 1.74 -0.71
C PRO A 32 -8.98 1.55 -0.77
N ARG A 33 -8.21 2.64 -0.63
CA ARG A 33 -6.77 2.63 -0.90
C ARG A 33 -5.95 2.51 0.38
N TYR A 34 -4.90 1.68 0.32
CA TYR A 34 -3.80 1.76 1.27
C TYR A 34 -2.62 2.53 0.67
N HIS A 35 -1.81 3.11 1.56
CA HIS A 35 -0.83 4.13 1.23
C HIS A 35 0.46 3.93 2.02
N LEU A 36 1.54 4.54 1.54
CA LEU A 36 2.74 4.77 2.33
C LEU A 36 2.62 6.09 3.12
N ALA A 37 3.33 6.18 4.25
CA ALA A 37 3.34 7.37 5.12
C ALA A 37 3.70 8.69 4.41
N GLY A 38 4.48 8.63 3.32
CA GLY A 38 4.86 9.80 2.52
C GLY A 38 3.83 10.24 1.48
N CYS A 39 2.65 9.60 1.40
CA CYS A 39 1.68 9.91 0.37
C CYS A 39 0.99 11.27 0.63
N GLY A 40 1.22 12.24 -0.26
CA GLY A 40 0.59 13.56 -0.18
C GLY A 40 -0.94 13.57 -0.39
N TRP A 41 -1.60 12.41 -0.55
CA TRP A 41 -3.06 12.35 -0.47
C TRP A 41 -3.54 12.21 0.98
N LEU A 42 -2.70 11.71 1.88
CA LEU A 42 -3.03 11.54 3.29
C LEU A 42 -3.08 12.87 4.07
N GLU A 43 -2.63 13.99 3.46
CA GLU A 43 -2.68 15.29 4.09
C GLU A 43 -4.09 15.57 4.62
N SER A 44 -4.19 15.89 5.92
CA SER A 44 -5.44 16.16 6.67
C SER A 44 -6.42 14.99 6.85
N ARG A 45 -6.01 13.75 6.56
CA ARG A 45 -6.83 12.55 6.78
C ARG A 45 -6.40 11.79 8.02
N ALA A 46 -7.36 11.18 8.71
CA ALA A 46 -7.08 10.23 9.78
C ALA A 46 -6.65 8.90 9.15
N VAL A 47 -5.53 8.35 9.60
CA VAL A 47 -4.93 7.13 9.05
C VAL A 47 -4.84 6.07 10.13
N GLU A 48 -5.11 4.83 9.75
CA GLU A 48 -4.97 3.66 10.60
C GLU A 48 -3.85 2.77 10.00
N PRO A 49 -2.82 2.37 10.78
CA PRO A 49 -1.79 1.46 10.32
C PRO A 49 -2.33 0.03 10.23
N LEU A 50 -1.94 -0.69 9.18
CA LEU A 50 -2.32 -2.07 8.93
C LEU A 50 -1.18 -2.81 8.21
N PRO A 51 -0.91 -4.09 8.50
CA PRO A 51 0.00 -4.89 7.69
C PRO A 51 -0.45 -4.96 6.23
N ALA A 52 0.48 -4.89 5.28
CA ALA A 52 0.17 -4.96 3.85
C ALA A 52 -0.61 -6.24 3.47
N SER A 53 -0.21 -7.38 4.04
CA SER A 53 -0.92 -8.66 3.89
C SER A 53 -2.37 -8.60 4.39
N GLU A 54 -2.61 -7.96 5.53
CA GLU A 54 -3.95 -7.79 6.10
C GLU A 54 -4.79 -6.81 5.25
N ALA A 55 -4.21 -5.70 4.78
CA ALA A 55 -4.86 -4.76 3.89
C ALA A 55 -5.37 -5.47 2.61
N ARG A 56 -4.54 -6.33 2.01
CA ARG A 56 -4.91 -7.16 0.85
C ARG A 56 -6.01 -8.17 1.19
N SER A 57 -5.92 -8.86 2.33
CA SER A 57 -6.93 -9.82 2.78
C SER A 57 -8.31 -9.18 3.00
N LEU A 58 -8.33 -7.94 3.50
CA LEU A 58 -9.55 -7.15 3.70
C LEU A 58 -10.10 -6.51 2.41
N GLY A 59 -9.40 -6.67 1.28
CA GLY A 59 -9.83 -6.14 -0.02
C GLY A 59 -9.46 -4.68 -0.29
N PHE A 60 -8.59 -4.08 0.53
CA PHE A 60 -7.98 -2.81 0.17
C PHE A 60 -7.05 -2.99 -1.03
N THR A 61 -6.83 -1.88 -1.73
CA THR A 61 -6.11 -1.83 -2.99
C THR A 61 -5.04 -0.74 -2.95
N PRO A 62 -3.94 -0.88 -3.68
CA PRO A 62 -2.82 0.05 -3.56
C PRO A 62 -3.09 1.41 -4.20
N CYS A 63 -2.53 2.46 -3.63
CA CYS A 63 -2.62 3.82 -4.17
C CYS A 63 -1.60 4.08 -5.29
N ALA A 64 -2.06 4.35 -6.51
CA ALA A 64 -1.18 4.67 -7.65
C ALA A 64 -0.32 5.94 -7.46
N ARG A 65 -0.68 6.82 -6.52
CA ARG A 65 0.07 8.05 -6.26
C ARG A 65 1.37 7.79 -5.51
N CYS A 66 1.36 6.86 -4.55
CA CYS A 66 2.54 6.52 -3.76
C CYS A 66 3.14 5.15 -4.10
N GLY A 67 2.49 4.36 -4.96
CA GLY A 67 3.00 3.09 -5.46
C GLY A 67 3.44 2.12 -4.37
N PRO A 68 2.61 1.88 -3.32
CA PRO A 68 3.03 1.09 -2.18
C PRO A 68 3.51 -0.31 -2.57
N ASP A 69 2.94 -0.94 -3.60
CA ASP A 69 3.27 -2.33 -3.91
C ASP A 69 4.61 -2.47 -4.58
N ALA A 70 4.89 -1.65 -5.60
CA ALA A 70 6.18 -1.63 -6.25
C ALA A 70 7.31 -1.33 -5.24
N GLU A 71 7.11 -0.38 -4.33
CA GLU A 71 8.10 -0.01 -3.32
C GLU A 71 8.34 -1.12 -2.29
N LEU A 72 7.26 -1.70 -1.74
CA LEU A 72 7.36 -2.78 -0.77
C LEU A 72 7.99 -4.04 -1.37
N ALA A 73 7.62 -4.40 -2.60
CA ALA A 73 8.18 -5.54 -3.29
C ALA A 73 9.68 -5.33 -3.60
N ASP A 74 10.09 -4.13 -4.04
CA ASP A 74 11.51 -3.80 -4.22
C ASP A 74 12.30 -3.87 -2.91
N ARG A 75 11.75 -3.31 -1.81
CA ARG A 75 12.37 -3.38 -0.49
C ARG A 75 12.56 -4.81 -0.01
N SER A 76 11.56 -5.67 -0.19
CA SER A 76 11.62 -7.09 0.14
C SER A 76 12.70 -7.84 -0.66
N ARG A 77 12.83 -7.56 -1.96
CA ARG A 77 13.88 -8.14 -2.80
C ARG A 77 15.29 -7.73 -2.34
N ARG A 78 15.46 -6.46 -1.95
CA ARG A 78 16.75 -5.94 -1.44
C ARG A 78 17.13 -6.55 -0.10
N SER A 79 16.19 -6.73 0.83
CA SER A 79 16.46 -7.31 2.15
C SER A 79 16.84 -8.79 2.07
N ARG A 80 16.28 -9.54 1.11
CA ARG A 80 16.60 -10.97 0.88
C ARG A 80 17.94 -11.21 0.18
N SER A 81 18.57 -10.17 -0.37
CA SER A 81 19.82 -10.27 -1.13
C SER A 81 21.07 -9.89 -0.32
N GLY A 82 20.89 -9.46 0.95
CA GLY A 82 21.97 -9.12 1.89
C GLY A 82 22.15 -10.20 2.94
#